data_AF-A0A1Q6XI16-F1
#
_entry.id   AF-A0A1Q6XI16-F1
#
_cell.length_a   1.000
_cell.length_b   1.000
_cell.length_c   1.000
_cell.angle_alpha   90.00
_cell.angle_beta   90.00
_cell.angle_gamma   90.00
#
_symmetry.space_group_name_H-M   'P 1'
#
loop_
_entity.id
_entity.type
_entity.pdbx_description
1 polymer ?
#
loop_
_entity_poly.entity_id
_entity_poly.type
_entity_poly.pdbx_seq_one_letter_code
_entity_poly.pdbx_strand_id
1 'polypeptide(L)'
;MDTDTGDPFAYFDAEFTVLLFEFKAQIAQYLSMLGHSRLLTLADLIAFNISHCPAEMRYFGQELFELAESTSGDLTDPDYLAARALCLDLARTHGIDAALQRDQLDAIVAPTYSFASSPAAVAGYPNMSIPIGLTPEGKPAGLWMYSGFLQEPKILGFAYDLEQQVRPRSTPEFLGAVPPAPPDAGICAALPSKPHVFTGKSHLPHHLGTGKPLRR
;
A
#
# COMPACT_ATOMS: atom_id res chain seq x y z
N MET A 1 -8.57 -14.22 23.23
CA MET A 1 -7.88 -15.22 22.40
C MET A 1 -6.85 -14.46 21.59
N ASP A 2 -5.62 -14.94 21.52
CA ASP A 2 -4.62 -14.39 20.61
C ASP A 2 -4.89 -14.98 19.23
N THR A 3 -5.77 -14.34 18.47
CA THR A 3 -6.06 -14.73 17.09
C THR A 3 -4.98 -14.16 16.18
N ASP A 4 -4.11 -15.04 15.67
CA ASP A 4 -3.06 -14.68 14.72
C ASP A 4 -3.50 -15.00 13.29
N THR A 5 -3.40 -14.01 12.39
CA THR A 5 -3.63 -14.12 10.94
C THR A 5 -2.35 -14.35 10.14
N GLY A 6 -1.28 -14.77 10.82
CA GLY A 6 0.04 -14.99 10.25
C GLY A 6 0.91 -13.74 10.27
N ASP A 7 2.18 -13.92 9.89
CA ASP A 7 3.17 -12.85 9.82
C ASP A 7 3.01 -12.04 8.52
N PRO A 8 2.51 -10.78 8.56
CA PRO A 8 2.38 -9.96 7.37
C PRO A 8 3.74 -9.63 6.73
N PHE A 9 4.84 -9.74 7.47
CA PHE A 9 6.18 -9.52 6.92
C PHE A 9 6.67 -10.71 6.07
N ALA A 10 6.05 -11.89 6.19
CA ALA A 10 6.46 -13.09 5.45
C ALA A 10 6.25 -12.96 3.93
N TYR A 11 5.33 -12.09 3.49
CA TYR A 11 5.08 -11.81 2.07
C TYR A 11 5.31 -10.35 1.67
N PHE A 12 5.87 -9.50 2.54
CA PHE A 12 6.06 -8.08 2.24
C PHE A 12 6.88 -7.83 0.97
N ASP A 13 7.99 -8.55 0.78
CA ASP A 13 8.83 -8.42 -0.41
C ASP A 13 8.09 -8.88 -1.69
N ALA A 14 7.25 -9.90 -1.55
CA ALA A 14 6.42 -10.41 -2.64
C ALA A 14 5.30 -9.41 -2.98
N GLU A 15 4.63 -8.84 -1.98
CA GLU A 15 3.61 -7.81 -2.15
C GLU A 15 4.21 -6.61 -2.87
N PHE A 16 5.37 -6.14 -2.43
CA PHE A 16 6.06 -5.03 -3.05
C PHE A 16 6.43 -5.33 -4.52
N THR A 17 6.88 -6.55 -4.82
CA THR A 17 7.14 -6.99 -6.21
C THR A 17 5.86 -6.94 -7.06
N VAL A 18 4.74 -7.46 -6.54
CA VAL A 18 3.44 -7.43 -7.22
C VAL A 18 3.03 -5.98 -7.52
N LEU A 19 3.10 -5.10 -6.53
CA LEU A 19 2.72 -3.69 -6.68
C LEU A 19 3.52 -2.98 -7.76
N LEU A 20 4.84 -3.21 -7.86
CA LEU A 20 5.69 -2.58 -8.87
C LEU A 20 5.33 -3.03 -10.30
N PHE A 21 5.13 -4.33 -10.51
CA PHE A 21 4.76 -4.90 -11.80
C PHE A 21 3.37 -4.44 -12.23
N GLU A 22 2.40 -4.54 -11.33
CA GLU A 22 1.02 -4.10 -11.59
C GLU A 22 0.95 -2.60 -11.83
N PHE A 23 1.66 -1.77 -11.06
CA PHE A 23 1.65 -0.32 -11.25
C PHE A 23 2.16 0.09 -12.62
N LYS A 24 3.32 -0.43 -13.07
CA LYS A 24 3.85 -0.12 -14.42
C LYS A 24 2.85 -0.48 -15.52
N ALA A 25 2.26 -1.67 -15.45
CA ALA A 25 1.31 -2.15 -16.45
C ALA A 25 0.00 -1.33 -16.44
N GLN A 26 -0.58 -1.15 -15.25
CA GLN A 26 -1.91 -0.57 -15.09
C GLN A 26 -1.92 0.95 -15.24
N ILE A 27 -0.84 1.67 -14.88
CA ILE A 27 -0.78 3.11 -15.09
C ILE A 27 -0.75 3.45 -16.59
N ALA A 28 0.01 2.70 -17.40
CA ALA A 28 0.02 2.87 -18.85
C ALA A 28 -1.36 2.55 -19.46
N GLN A 29 -2.02 1.49 -18.99
CA GLN A 29 -3.39 1.17 -19.39
C GLN A 29 -4.35 2.32 -19.05
N TYR A 30 -4.31 2.83 -17.82
CA TYR A 30 -5.14 3.94 -17.37
C TYR A 30 -4.92 5.20 -18.22
N LEU A 31 -3.66 5.61 -18.41
CA LEU A 31 -3.30 6.80 -19.18
C LEU A 31 -3.77 6.70 -20.63
N SER A 32 -3.72 5.51 -21.24
CA SER A 32 -4.19 5.28 -22.61
C SER A 32 -5.70 5.52 -22.81
N MET A 33 -6.49 5.46 -21.73
CA MET A 33 -7.93 5.72 -21.77
C MET A 33 -8.28 7.20 -21.62
N LEU A 34 -7.30 8.06 -21.28
CA LEU A 34 -7.54 9.49 -21.06
C LEU A 34 -7.59 10.26 -22.39
N GLY A 35 -8.72 10.89 -22.68
CA GLY A 35 -8.89 11.68 -23.92
C GLY A 35 -8.04 12.95 -24.02
N HIS A 36 -7.47 13.42 -22.91
CA HIS A 36 -6.70 14.67 -22.84
C HIS A 36 -5.37 14.51 -22.10
N SER A 37 -4.69 13.38 -22.26
CA SER A 37 -3.31 13.20 -21.75
C SER A 37 -2.31 13.15 -22.89
N ARG A 38 -1.15 13.80 -22.69
CA ARG A 38 0.04 13.62 -23.53
C ARG A 38 1.03 12.63 -22.93
N LEU A 39 0.80 12.22 -21.68
CA LEU A 39 1.60 11.23 -20.95
C LEU A 39 0.88 9.90 -21.07
N LEU A 40 1.55 8.90 -21.64
CA LEU A 40 0.94 7.60 -21.98
C LEU A 40 1.56 6.44 -21.20
N THR A 41 2.75 6.65 -20.63
CA THR A 41 3.54 5.64 -19.95
C THR A 41 4.08 6.14 -18.61
N LEU A 42 4.55 5.22 -17.77
CA LEU A 42 5.26 5.57 -16.54
C LEU A 42 6.56 6.35 -16.84
N ALA A 43 7.28 6.00 -17.91
CA ALA A 43 8.43 6.76 -18.39
C ALA A 43 8.10 8.23 -18.71
N ASP A 44 6.92 8.51 -19.28
CA ASP A 44 6.48 9.89 -19.54
C ASP A 44 6.26 10.65 -18.23
N LEU A 45 5.68 10.01 -17.21
CA LEU A 45 5.50 10.61 -15.88
C LEU A 45 6.85 10.93 -15.22
N ILE A 46 7.81 9.99 -15.29
CA ILE A 46 9.17 10.17 -14.78
C ILE A 46 9.85 11.37 -15.44
N ALA A 47 9.77 11.46 -16.77
CA ALA A 47 10.34 12.57 -17.54
C ALA A 47 9.64 13.90 -17.22
N PHE A 48 8.33 13.87 -17.02
CA PHE A 48 7.57 15.05 -16.61
C PHE A 48 8.05 15.56 -15.25
N ASN A 49 8.15 14.70 -14.24
CA ASN A 49 8.63 15.07 -12.90
C ASN A 49 10.03 15.67 -12.93
N ILE A 50 10.94 15.08 -13.71
CA ILE A 50 12.29 15.59 -13.91
C ILE A 50 12.27 17.01 -14.51
N SER A 51 11.52 17.21 -15.60
CA SER A 51 11.45 18.51 -16.28
C SER A 51 10.75 19.59 -15.45
N HIS A 52 9.96 19.19 -14.45
CA HIS A 52 9.23 20.07 -13.53
C HIS A 52 9.68 19.89 -12.07
N CYS A 53 10.92 19.47 -11.85
CA CYS A 53 11.41 19.03 -10.53
C CYS A 53 11.11 19.99 -9.38
N PRO A 54 11.29 21.32 -9.50
CA PRO A 54 11.02 22.24 -8.38
C PRO A 54 9.57 22.20 -7.87
N ALA A 55 8.62 21.78 -8.72
CA ALA A 55 7.22 21.60 -8.37
C ALA A 55 6.91 20.17 -7.94
N GLU A 56 7.42 19.17 -8.67
CA GLU A 56 7.03 17.76 -8.48
C GLU A 56 7.85 17.02 -7.42
N MET A 57 9.11 17.39 -7.22
CA MET A 57 10.07 16.67 -6.35
C MET A 57 10.75 17.59 -5.33
N ARG A 58 9.99 18.56 -4.81
CA ARG A 58 10.49 19.53 -3.80
C ARG A 58 10.84 18.86 -2.46
N TYR A 59 10.09 17.84 -2.05
CA TYR A 59 10.18 17.25 -0.71
C TYR A 59 10.66 15.79 -0.69
N PHE A 60 10.44 15.05 -1.77
CA PHE A 60 10.79 13.65 -1.93
C PHE A 60 10.98 13.33 -3.41
N GLY A 61 11.65 12.22 -3.70
CA GLY A 61 11.96 11.78 -5.05
C GLY A 61 10.84 10.98 -5.70
N GLN A 62 11.20 10.20 -6.71
CA GLN A 62 10.28 9.33 -7.46
C GLN A 62 10.83 7.90 -7.58
N GLU A 63 11.55 7.45 -6.55
CA GLU A 63 12.28 6.18 -6.53
C GLU A 63 11.35 4.98 -6.83
N LEU A 64 10.09 5.05 -6.37
CA LEU A 64 9.09 4.01 -6.66
C LEU A 64 8.66 3.99 -8.13
N PHE A 65 8.61 5.14 -8.81
CA PHE A 65 8.32 5.19 -10.25
C PHE A 65 9.49 4.60 -11.03
N GLU A 66 10.72 5.00 -10.70
CA GLU A 66 11.93 4.50 -11.36
C GLU A 66 12.09 2.99 -11.13
N LEU A 67 11.77 2.51 -9.92
CA LEU A 67 11.80 1.10 -9.60
C LEU A 67 10.70 0.31 -10.32
N ALA A 68 9.46 0.82 -10.36
CA ALA A 68 8.38 0.18 -11.10
C ALA A 68 8.70 0.14 -12.60
N GLU A 69 9.22 1.24 -13.17
CA GLU A 69 9.67 1.32 -14.56
C GLU A 69 10.77 0.32 -14.88
N SER A 70 11.59 -0.04 -13.89
CA SER A 70 12.62 -1.06 -14.05
C SER A 70 12.09 -2.49 -14.16
N THR A 71 10.85 -2.77 -13.75
CA THR A 71 10.25 -4.10 -13.94
C THR A 71 9.97 -4.40 -15.42
N SER A 72 9.77 -5.67 -15.75
CA SER A 72 9.31 -6.02 -17.11
C SER A 72 7.92 -5.44 -17.41
N GLY A 73 7.09 -5.21 -16.39
CA GLY A 73 5.68 -4.83 -16.53
C GLY A 73 4.82 -5.94 -17.14
N ASP A 74 5.37 -7.15 -17.30
CA ASP A 74 4.69 -8.30 -17.88
C ASP A 74 4.00 -9.09 -16.75
N LEU A 75 2.67 -9.12 -16.76
CA LEU A 75 1.88 -9.85 -15.78
C LEU A 75 1.86 -11.37 -16.00
N THR A 76 2.68 -11.88 -16.93
CA THR A 76 2.99 -13.29 -17.11
C THR A 76 4.41 -13.66 -16.67
N ASP A 77 5.18 -12.68 -16.18
CA ASP A 77 6.53 -12.89 -15.66
C ASP A 77 6.52 -13.90 -14.49
N PRO A 78 7.36 -14.94 -14.52
CA PRO A 78 7.35 -15.98 -13.48
C PRO A 78 7.65 -15.44 -12.08
N ASP A 79 8.48 -14.40 -11.94
CA ASP A 79 8.80 -13.80 -10.64
C ASP A 79 7.57 -13.08 -10.06
N TYR A 80 6.83 -12.35 -10.91
CA TYR A 80 5.56 -11.73 -10.55
C TYR A 80 4.50 -12.79 -10.17
N LEU A 81 4.34 -13.84 -10.97
CA LEU A 81 3.35 -14.89 -10.71
C LEU A 81 3.65 -15.63 -9.40
N ALA A 82 4.92 -15.93 -9.11
CA ALA A 82 5.35 -16.55 -7.86
C ALA A 82 5.10 -15.63 -6.65
N ALA A 83 5.46 -14.35 -6.77
CA ALA A 83 5.21 -13.36 -5.72
C ALA A 83 3.71 -13.21 -5.43
N ARG A 84 2.88 -13.11 -6.48
CA ARG A 84 1.43 -13.00 -6.34
C ARG A 84 0.80 -14.24 -5.73
N ALA A 85 1.26 -15.44 -6.11
CA ALA A 85 0.78 -16.68 -5.52
C ALA A 85 1.10 -16.75 -4.03
N LEU A 86 2.33 -16.39 -3.63
CA LEU A 86 2.73 -16.36 -2.21
C LEU A 86 1.88 -15.38 -1.40
N CYS A 87 1.65 -14.18 -1.93
CA CYS A 87 0.81 -13.16 -1.29
C CYS A 87 -0.61 -13.68 -1.04
N LEU A 88 -1.26 -14.22 -2.07
CA LEU A 88 -2.63 -14.69 -1.97
C LEU A 88 -2.76 -15.91 -1.06
N ASP A 89 -1.78 -16.81 -1.07
CA ASP A 89 -1.78 -17.99 -0.21
C ASP A 89 -1.64 -17.62 1.28
N LEU A 90 -0.67 -16.78 1.61
CA LEU A 90 -0.40 -16.39 3.00
C LEU A 90 -1.42 -15.39 3.55
N ALA A 91 -2.01 -14.54 2.71
CA ALA A 91 -3.04 -13.60 3.17
C ALA A 91 -4.43 -14.25 3.28
N ARG A 92 -4.75 -15.24 2.43
CA ARG A 92 -6.05 -15.94 2.40
C ARG A 92 -5.99 -17.26 3.17
N THR A 93 -5.69 -18.36 2.46
CA THR A 93 -5.80 -19.74 2.94
C THR A 93 -5.05 -19.95 4.25
N HIS A 94 -3.80 -19.49 4.34
CA HIS A 94 -2.96 -19.66 5.53
C HIS A 94 -2.97 -18.44 6.46
N GLY A 95 -3.75 -17.41 6.12
CA GLY A 95 -3.87 -16.17 6.89
C GLY A 95 -5.27 -16.00 7.45
N ILE A 96 -6.05 -15.09 6.84
CA ILE A 96 -7.38 -14.71 7.34
C ILE A 96 -8.31 -15.91 7.44
N ASP A 97 -8.38 -16.76 6.41
CA ASP A 97 -9.33 -17.87 6.40
C ASP A 97 -9.00 -18.91 7.47
N ALA A 98 -7.71 -19.25 7.64
CA ALA A 98 -7.26 -20.16 8.69
C ALA A 98 -7.58 -19.62 10.09
N ALA A 99 -7.35 -18.33 10.33
CA ALA A 99 -7.64 -17.71 11.61
C ALA A 99 -9.14 -17.70 11.94
N LEU A 100 -9.99 -17.32 10.98
CA LEU A 100 -11.45 -17.34 11.14
C LEU A 100 -11.96 -18.75 11.42
N GLN A 101 -11.46 -19.76 10.70
CA GLN A 101 -11.90 -21.15 10.86
C GLN A 101 -11.44 -21.77 12.19
N ARG A 102 -10.17 -21.58 12.56
CA ARG A 102 -9.56 -22.14 13.78
C ARG A 102 -10.34 -21.73 15.03
N ASP A 103 -10.67 -20.46 15.11
CA ASP A 103 -11.28 -19.86 16.30
C ASP A 103 -12.81 -19.66 16.15
N GLN A 104 -13.40 -20.13 15.03
CA GLN A 104 -14.82 -20.00 14.69
C GLN A 104 -15.34 -18.54 14.76
N LEU A 105 -14.61 -17.63 14.14
CA LEU A 105 -14.86 -16.18 14.20
C LEU A 105 -15.64 -15.68 12.99
N ASP A 106 -16.44 -14.64 13.19
CA ASP A 106 -17.09 -13.90 12.11
C ASP A 106 -16.24 -12.72 11.59
N ALA A 107 -15.37 -12.16 12.44
CA ALA A 107 -14.49 -11.06 12.11
C ALA A 107 -13.27 -11.04 13.05
N ILE A 108 -12.21 -10.39 12.59
CA ILE A 108 -10.99 -10.14 13.35
C ILE A 108 -10.86 -8.64 13.55
N VAL A 109 -10.44 -8.23 14.75
CA VAL A 109 -10.25 -6.82 15.10
C VAL A 109 -8.85 -6.56 15.62
N ALA A 110 -8.31 -5.38 15.30
CA ALA A 110 -6.99 -4.95 15.76
C ALA A 110 -6.91 -3.42 15.86
N PRO A 111 -6.08 -2.85 16.75
CA PRO A 111 -5.90 -1.40 16.84
C PRO A 111 -5.41 -0.79 15.52
N THR A 112 -5.84 0.43 15.17
CA THR A 112 -5.45 1.08 13.90
C THR A 112 -3.96 1.36 13.75
N TYR A 113 -3.21 1.39 14.85
CA TYR A 113 -1.75 1.58 14.86
C TYR A 113 -0.97 0.27 14.66
N SER A 114 -1.64 -0.81 14.25
CA SER A 114 -1.03 -2.10 13.89
C SER A 114 -0.95 -2.28 12.37
N PHE A 115 -0.31 -3.37 11.92
CA PHE A 115 -0.25 -3.79 10.51
C PHE A 115 -1.51 -4.52 10.02
N ALA A 116 -2.62 -4.45 10.75
CA ALA A 116 -3.81 -5.23 10.49
C ALA A 116 -4.55 -4.89 9.18
N SER A 117 -4.24 -3.76 8.55
CA SER A 117 -4.76 -3.44 7.22
C SER A 117 -4.12 -4.27 6.10
N SER A 118 -2.88 -4.73 6.28
CA SER A 118 -2.12 -5.41 5.22
C SER A 118 -2.70 -6.76 4.83
N PRO A 119 -3.02 -7.69 5.76
CA PRO A 119 -3.58 -9.00 5.39
C PRO A 119 -4.85 -8.88 4.55
N ALA A 120 -5.78 -8.01 4.94
CA ALA A 120 -7.04 -7.84 4.23
C ALA A 120 -6.85 -7.16 2.86
N ALA A 121 -5.93 -6.18 2.77
CA ALA A 121 -5.59 -5.54 1.51
C ALA A 121 -4.99 -6.54 0.50
N VAL A 122 -4.00 -7.33 0.93
CA VAL A 122 -3.35 -8.33 0.06
C VAL A 122 -4.30 -9.47 -0.30
N ALA A 123 -5.16 -9.91 0.64
CA ALA A 123 -6.19 -10.90 0.36
C ALA A 123 -7.27 -10.39 -0.61
N GLY A 124 -7.44 -9.08 -0.76
CA GLY A 124 -8.59 -8.49 -1.45
C GLY A 124 -9.90 -8.77 -0.70
N TYR A 125 -9.82 -8.74 0.63
CA TYR A 125 -10.93 -9.01 1.55
C TYR A 125 -11.43 -7.73 2.21
N PRO A 126 -12.67 -7.72 2.71
CA PRO A 126 -13.25 -6.52 3.28
C PRO A 126 -12.56 -6.14 4.60
N ASN A 127 -12.27 -4.84 4.74
CA ASN A 127 -11.67 -4.24 5.92
C ASN A 127 -12.30 -2.87 6.19
N MET A 128 -12.51 -2.54 7.46
CA MET A 128 -13.13 -1.30 7.90
C MET A 128 -12.38 -0.73 9.10
N SER A 129 -12.18 0.59 9.13
CA SER A 129 -11.69 1.30 10.32
C SER A 129 -12.86 2.00 11.01
N ILE A 130 -13.07 1.70 12.29
CA ILE A 130 -14.08 2.33 13.14
C ILE A 130 -13.36 3.23 14.14
N PRO A 131 -13.66 4.53 14.22
CA PRO A 131 -13.15 5.37 15.30
C PRO A 131 -13.55 4.80 16.67
N ILE A 132 -12.66 4.82 17.65
CA ILE A 132 -12.95 4.37 19.03
C ILE A 132 -12.61 5.42 20.09
N GLY A 133 -12.01 6.55 19.70
CA GLY A 133 -11.76 7.68 20.58
C GLY A 133 -10.51 8.46 20.19
N LEU A 134 -9.89 9.07 21.19
CA LEU A 134 -8.63 9.79 21.05
C LEU A 134 -7.57 9.18 21.98
N THR A 135 -6.31 9.21 21.57
CA THR A 135 -5.18 8.95 22.48
C THR A 135 -5.06 10.08 23.51
N PRO A 136 -4.29 9.92 24.59
CA PRO A 136 -4.03 11.00 25.56
C PRO A 136 -3.44 12.27 24.92
N GLU A 137 -2.74 12.13 23.79
CA GLU A 137 -2.17 13.23 23.01
C GLU A 137 -3.16 13.83 21.99
N GLY A 138 -4.43 13.41 22.02
CA GLY A 138 -5.48 13.93 21.14
C GLY A 138 -5.50 13.35 19.73
N LYS A 139 -4.78 12.26 19.46
CA LYS A 139 -4.76 11.62 18.12
C LYS A 139 -5.98 10.71 17.95
N PRO A 140 -6.70 10.74 16.81
CA PRO A 140 -7.75 9.76 16.53
C PRO A 140 -7.26 8.33 16.68
N ALA A 141 -7.91 7.55 17.55
CA ALA A 141 -7.71 6.12 17.68
C ALA A 141 -8.87 5.38 17.01
N GLY A 142 -8.56 4.29 16.32
CA GLY A 142 -9.55 3.44 15.69
C GLY A 142 -9.28 1.96 15.91
N LEU A 143 -10.23 1.17 15.40
CA LEU A 143 -10.20 -0.28 15.36
C LEU A 143 -10.36 -0.73 13.92
N TRP A 144 -9.39 -1.49 13.40
CA TRP A 144 -9.57 -2.25 12.17
C TRP A 144 -10.49 -3.45 12.44
N MET A 145 -11.38 -3.72 11.50
CA MET A 145 -12.25 -4.89 11.49
C MET A 145 -12.27 -5.47 10.08
N TYR A 146 -11.85 -6.73 9.94
CA TYR A 146 -11.81 -7.42 8.67
C TYR A 146 -12.31 -8.86 8.80
N SER A 147 -12.70 -9.45 7.67
CA SER A 147 -13.25 -10.81 7.60
C SER A 147 -12.89 -11.45 6.26
N GLY A 148 -13.44 -12.63 5.99
CA GLY A 148 -13.22 -13.39 4.77
C GLY A 148 -13.90 -12.75 3.54
N PHE A 149 -13.75 -13.40 2.39
CA PHE A 149 -14.30 -12.94 1.11
C PHE A 149 -15.80 -12.62 1.17
N LEU A 150 -16.18 -11.45 0.63
CA LEU A 150 -17.56 -10.97 0.49
C LEU A 150 -18.37 -10.91 1.81
N GLN A 151 -17.70 -10.69 2.94
CA GLN A 151 -18.33 -10.54 4.26
C GLN A 151 -18.65 -9.08 4.62
N GLU A 152 -18.67 -8.15 3.65
CA GLU A 152 -19.04 -6.74 3.86
C GLU A 152 -20.34 -6.58 4.66
N PRO A 153 -21.44 -7.32 4.38
CA PRO A 153 -22.68 -7.15 5.13
C PRO A 153 -22.53 -7.44 6.63
N LYS A 154 -21.71 -8.45 7.00
CA LYS A 154 -21.46 -8.77 8.41
C LYS A 154 -20.64 -7.69 9.10
N ILE A 155 -19.51 -7.31 8.49
CA ILE A 155 -18.63 -6.31 9.11
C ILE A 155 -19.31 -4.93 9.19
N LEU A 156 -20.18 -4.59 8.24
CA LEU A 156 -21.00 -3.37 8.30
C LEU A 156 -21.98 -3.41 9.48
N GLY A 157 -22.63 -4.56 9.72
CA GLY A 157 -23.51 -4.74 10.87
C GLY A 157 -22.77 -4.57 12.20
N PHE A 158 -21.63 -5.26 12.36
CA PHE A 158 -20.81 -5.15 13.56
C PHE A 158 -20.24 -3.75 13.79
N ALA A 159 -19.76 -3.11 12.71
CA ALA A 159 -19.23 -1.76 12.78
C ALA A 159 -20.30 -0.76 13.17
N TYR A 160 -21.51 -0.89 12.62
CA TYR A 160 -22.65 -0.05 12.98
C TYR A 160 -23.02 -0.23 14.46
N ASP A 161 -23.17 -1.47 14.92
CA ASP A 161 -23.49 -1.74 16.33
C ASP A 161 -22.43 -1.15 17.26
N LEU A 162 -21.14 -1.33 16.93
CA LEU A 162 -20.04 -0.74 17.69
C LEU A 162 -20.13 0.79 17.70
N GLU A 163 -20.22 1.42 16.52
CA GLU A 163 -20.30 2.88 16.37
C GLU A 163 -21.47 3.47 17.18
N GLN A 164 -22.65 2.85 17.12
CA GLN A 164 -23.83 3.32 17.85
C GLN A 164 -23.67 3.27 19.37
N GLN A 165 -22.87 2.32 19.87
CA GLN A 165 -22.55 2.19 21.30
C GLN A 165 -21.46 3.16 21.75
N VAL A 166 -20.37 3.29 20.98
CA VAL A 166 -19.22 4.10 21.39
C VAL A 166 -19.35 5.59 21.05
N ARG A 167 -20.01 5.93 19.94
CA ARG A 167 -20.19 7.29 19.40
C ARG A 167 -18.96 8.20 19.56
N PRO A 168 -17.77 7.77 19.13
CA PRO A 168 -16.51 8.34 19.63
C PRO A 168 -15.96 9.46 18.73
N ARG A 169 -16.53 9.64 17.54
CA ARG A 169 -16.10 10.68 16.60
C ARG A 169 -16.42 12.06 17.19
N SER A 170 -15.38 12.83 17.41
CA SER A 170 -15.46 14.25 17.76
C SER A 170 -15.17 15.13 16.54
N THR A 171 -15.80 16.29 16.44
CA THR A 171 -15.50 17.27 15.39
C THR A 171 -14.10 17.84 15.64
N PRO A 172 -13.17 17.77 14.67
CA PRO A 172 -11.85 18.37 14.84
C PRO A 172 -11.94 19.90 14.85
N GLU A 173 -11.08 20.54 15.64
CA GLU A 173 -10.90 21.99 15.67
C GLU A 173 -9.61 22.40 14.97
N PHE A 174 -9.60 23.61 14.40
CA PHE A 174 -8.38 24.17 13.82
C PHE A 174 -7.42 24.62 14.92
N LEU A 175 -6.14 24.34 14.75
CA LEU A 175 -5.07 24.76 15.67
C LEU A 175 -4.72 26.26 15.56
N GLY A 176 -5.51 27.07 14.84
CA GLY A 176 -5.33 28.51 14.67
C GLY A 176 -4.16 28.95 13.78
N ALA A 177 -3.22 28.06 13.46
CA ALA A 177 -2.12 28.30 12.54
C ALA A 177 -1.73 27.03 11.77
N VAL A 178 -1.17 27.22 10.58
CA VAL A 178 -0.59 26.14 9.78
C VAL A 178 0.90 26.03 10.13
N PRO A 179 1.43 24.83 10.41
CA PRO A 179 2.87 24.63 10.57
C PRO A 179 3.63 25.12 9.32
N PRO A 180 4.85 25.66 9.46
CA PRO A 180 5.64 26.06 8.30
C PRO A 180 5.89 24.86 7.39
N ALA A 181 5.95 25.12 6.08
CA ALA A 181 6.31 24.08 5.12
C ALA A 181 7.72 23.54 5.45
N PRO A 182 7.97 22.23 5.27
CA PRO A 182 9.32 21.68 5.41
C PRO A 182 10.27 22.34 4.40
N PRO A 183 11.59 22.34 4.67
CA PRO A 183 12.57 22.85 3.72
C PRO A 183 12.56 22.03 2.43
N ASP A 184 13.08 22.64 1.37
CA ASP A 184 13.38 21.94 0.11
C ASP A 184 14.39 20.81 0.37
N ALA A 185 14.11 19.62 -0.17
CA ALA A 185 14.98 18.45 -0.01
C ALA A 185 16.27 18.55 -0.83
N GLY A 186 16.41 19.55 -1.72
CA GLY A 186 17.60 19.76 -2.54
C GLY A 186 17.75 18.76 -3.68
N ILE A 187 16.73 17.95 -3.96
CA ILE A 187 16.74 16.87 -4.96
C ILE A 187 17.07 17.42 -6.35
N CYS A 188 16.43 18.52 -6.74
CA CYS A 188 16.62 19.11 -8.07
C CYS A 188 18.03 19.62 -8.32
N ALA A 189 18.74 20.04 -7.27
CA ALA A 189 20.14 20.46 -7.38
C ALA A 189 21.08 19.27 -7.55
N ALA A 190 20.67 18.08 -7.08
CA ALA A 190 21.43 16.84 -7.19
C ALA A 190 21.12 16.03 -8.45
N LEU A 191 20.09 16.42 -9.23
CA LEU A 191 19.75 15.72 -10.47
C LEU A 191 20.91 15.80 -11.48
N PRO A 192 21.32 14.67 -12.09
CA PRO A 192 22.32 14.69 -13.14
C PRO A 192 21.79 15.47 -14.36
N SER A 193 22.70 16.12 -15.09
CA SER A 193 22.38 16.92 -16.29
C SER A 193 21.77 16.11 -17.44
N LYS A 194 21.86 14.77 -17.38
CA LYS A 194 21.07 13.82 -18.18
C LYS A 194 20.56 12.72 -17.25
N PRO A 195 19.35 12.85 -16.68
CA PRO A 195 18.77 11.81 -15.85
C PRO A 195 18.46 10.59 -16.70
N HIS A 196 18.93 9.43 -16.25
CA HIS A 196 18.74 8.18 -16.95
C HIS A 196 17.33 7.68 -16.66
N VAL A 197 16.45 7.73 -17.66
CA VAL A 197 15.22 6.94 -17.63
C VAL A 197 15.65 5.51 -17.87
N PHE A 198 15.48 4.64 -16.87
CA PHE A 198 15.91 3.25 -16.96
C PHE A 198 15.03 2.51 -17.99
N THR A 199 15.63 2.04 -19.08
CA THR A 199 14.94 1.30 -20.15
C THR A 199 15.29 -0.20 -20.15
N GLY A 200 15.92 -0.69 -19.09
CA GLY A 200 16.38 -2.08 -18.96
C GLY A 200 15.36 -2.99 -18.27
N LYS A 201 15.65 -4.28 -18.20
CA LYS A 201 15.02 -5.18 -17.22
C LYS A 201 15.78 -5.07 -15.90
N SER A 202 15.11 -4.81 -14.80
CA SER A 202 15.75 -4.81 -13.48
C SER A 202 16.07 -6.24 -13.08
N HIS A 203 17.28 -6.41 -12.54
CA HIS A 203 17.55 -7.45 -11.59
C HIS A 203 17.61 -6.77 -10.24
N LEU A 204 16.59 -6.97 -9.39
CA LEU A 204 16.68 -6.66 -7.98
C LEU A 204 17.72 -7.64 -7.38
N PRO A 205 18.89 -7.19 -6.90
CA PRO A 205 19.86 -8.10 -6.30
C PRO A 205 19.47 -8.50 -4.87
N HIS A 206 18.61 -7.70 -4.23
CA HIS A 206 18.20 -7.83 -2.84
C HIS A 206 16.71 -7.51 -2.65
N HIS A 207 16.10 -8.20 -1.71
CA HIS A 207 14.80 -7.92 -1.11
C HIS A 207 14.81 -6.53 -0.45
N LEU A 208 13.81 -5.69 -0.74
CA LEU A 208 13.77 -4.30 -0.27
C LEU A 208 13.27 -4.17 1.17
N GLY A 209 12.41 -5.07 1.65
CA GLY A 209 11.96 -5.09 3.04
C GLY A 209 12.93 -5.81 3.97
N THR A 210 13.52 -6.92 3.52
CA THR A 210 14.40 -7.73 4.37
C THR A 210 15.89 -7.46 4.19
N GLY A 211 16.30 -6.74 3.13
CA GLY A 211 17.70 -6.49 2.76
C GLY A 211 18.47 -7.75 2.33
N LYS A 212 17.79 -8.91 2.26
CA LYS A 212 18.41 -10.20 1.93
C LYS A 212 18.63 -10.33 0.43
N PRO A 213 19.68 -11.03 -0.04
CA PRO A 213 19.81 -11.34 -1.47
C PRO A 213 18.64 -12.19 -1.95
N LEU A 214 18.11 -11.87 -3.14
CA LEU A 214 17.14 -12.70 -3.85
C LEU A 214 17.89 -13.98 -4.25
N ARG A 215 17.72 -15.06 -3.47
CA ARG A 215 18.36 -16.34 -3.78
C ARG A 215 17.76 -16.89 -5.07
N ARG A 216 18.63 -17.10 -6.07
CA ARG A 216 18.32 -17.89 -7.27
C ARG A 216 18.14 -19.37 -6.92
#